data_AF-A0A3E4WVR0-F1
#
_entry.id   AF-A0A3E4WVR0-F1
#
_cell.length_a   1.000
_cell.length_b   1.000
_cell.length_c   1.000
_cell.angle_alpha   90.00
_cell.angle_beta   90.00
_cell.angle_gamma   90.00
#
_symmetry.space_group_name_H-M   'P 1'
#
loop_
_entity.id
_entity.type
_entity.pdbx_description
1 polymer ?
#
loop_
_entity_poly.entity_id
_entity_poly.type
_entity_poly.pdbx_seq_one_letter_code
_entity_poly.pdbx_strand_id
1 'polypeptide(L)'
;MNTNRKIYVFYFTVILLAVLAMMVFDLNIIIKAILCFLIFSCLMVMRSIKRAYDLADDIDPDTLDKVTSLTDDYAIGDEKRNHDSNLDSYLNLLIETDEELSKDPTIDQKSFSYNVRLNRRIAERLESIQRKEQEHVENTNN
;
A
#
# COMPACT_ATOMS: atom_id res chain seq x y z
N MET A 1 16.39 13.89 20.29
CA MET A 1 17.42 14.39 19.35
C MET A 1 16.72 15.05 18.17
N ASN A 2 16.94 16.35 17.92
CA ASN A 2 16.11 17.13 16.99
C ASN A 2 16.20 16.60 15.53
N THR A 3 15.13 16.81 14.76
CA THR A 3 14.99 16.33 13.38
C THR A 3 16.09 16.89 12.47
N ASN A 4 16.50 18.14 12.68
CA ASN A 4 17.58 18.78 11.94
C ASN A 4 18.93 18.07 12.14
N ARG A 5 19.27 17.68 13.37
CA ARG A 5 20.51 16.95 13.69
C ARG A 5 20.51 15.56 13.07
N LYS A 6 19.37 14.87 13.01
CA LYS A 6 19.26 13.57 12.31
C LYS A 6 19.52 13.71 10.81
N ILE A 7 19.06 14.79 10.20
CA ILE A 7 19.28 15.09 8.78
C ILE A 7 20.76 15.38 8.51
N TYR A 8 21.41 16.22 9.33
CA TYR A 8 22.84 16.50 9.19
C TYR A 8 23.72 15.26 9.39
N VAL A 9 23.43 14.42 10.39
CA VAL A 9 24.17 13.17 10.63
C VAL A 9 24.01 12.21 9.44
N PHE A 10 22.82 12.14 8.84
CA PHE A 10 22.59 11.31 7.66
C PHE A 10 23.41 11.80 6.45
N TYR A 11 23.35 13.09 6.12
CA TYR A 11 24.17 13.65 5.03
C TYR A 11 25.67 13.44 5.28
N PHE A 12 26.11 13.62 6.52
CA PHE A 12 27.51 13.39 6.91
C PHE A 12 27.93 11.93 6.70
N THR A 13 27.11 10.96 7.11
CA THR A 13 27.40 9.53 6.88
C THR A 13 27.45 9.16 5.40
N VAL A 14 26.57 9.75 4.58
CA VAL A 14 26.55 9.50 3.14
C VAL A 14 27.78 10.11 2.45
N ILE A 15 28.17 11.32 2.84
CA ILE A 15 29.39 11.98 2.33
C ILE A 15 30.63 11.17 2.72
N LEU A 16 30.73 10.67 3.96
CA LEU A 16 31.84 9.82 4.38
C LEU A 16 31.90 8.51 3.60
N LEU A 17 30.75 7.86 3.39
CA LEU A 17 30.67 6.61 2.63
C LEU A 17 31.11 6.82 1.16
N ALA A 18 30.70 7.94 0.56
CA ALA A 18 31.13 8.34 -0.78
C ALA A 18 32.66 8.56 -0.87
N VAL A 19 33.25 9.24 0.11
CA VAL A 19 34.70 9.47 0.18
C VAL A 19 35.47 8.16 0.43
N LEU A 20 34.96 7.27 1.27
CA LEU A 20 35.53 5.93 1.50
C LEU A 20 35.48 5.08 0.23
N ALA A 21 34.36 5.04 -0.48
CA ALA A 21 34.27 4.37 -1.78
C ALA A 21 35.23 5.01 -2.80
N MET A 22 35.43 6.33 -2.70
CA MET A 22 36.42 7.06 -3.47
C MET A 22 37.88 6.76 -3.06
N MET A 23 38.14 6.11 -1.91
CA MET A 23 39.48 5.67 -1.52
C MET A 23 39.73 4.18 -1.78
N VAL A 24 38.71 3.34 -1.61
CA VAL A 24 38.86 1.87 -1.60
C VAL A 24 38.91 1.26 -3.01
N PHE A 25 38.30 1.91 -4.00
CA PHE A 25 38.19 1.38 -5.36
C PHE A 25 39.20 2.01 -6.33
N ASP A 26 40.13 1.22 -6.86
CA ASP A 26 41.07 1.58 -7.94
C ASP A 26 40.43 1.53 -9.33
N LEU A 27 39.16 1.94 -9.43
CA LEU A 27 38.45 2.05 -10.71
C LEU A 27 38.79 3.38 -11.40
N ASN A 28 38.62 3.39 -12.73
CA ASN A 28 38.76 4.60 -13.54
C ASN A 28 37.93 5.74 -12.94
N ILE A 29 38.50 6.95 -12.88
CA ILE A 29 37.94 8.08 -12.12
C ILE A 29 36.50 8.42 -12.57
N ILE A 30 36.19 8.20 -13.85
CA ILE A 30 34.87 8.36 -14.44
C ILE A 30 33.88 7.31 -13.90
N ILE A 31 34.27 6.03 -13.91
CA ILE A 31 33.40 4.93 -13.46
C ILE A 31 33.15 5.04 -11.95
N LYS A 32 34.18 5.44 -11.21
CA LYS A 32 34.13 5.68 -9.77
C LYS A 32 33.13 6.78 -9.41
N ALA A 33 33.11 7.87 -10.16
CA ALA A 33 32.13 8.94 -10.00
C ALA A 33 30.70 8.44 -10.31
N ILE A 34 30.50 7.70 -11.41
CA ILE A 34 29.19 7.16 -11.80
C ILE A 34 28.64 6.22 -10.72
N LEU A 35 29.47 5.30 -10.21
CA LEU A 35 29.08 4.36 -9.16
C LEU A 35 28.68 5.11 -7.87
N CYS A 36 29.44 6.14 -7.50
CA CYS A 36 29.15 6.99 -6.36
C CYS A 36 27.81 7.74 -6.53
N PHE A 37 27.55 8.32 -7.70
CA PHE A 37 26.28 8.99 -8.00
C PHE A 37 25.09 8.02 -8.00
N LEU A 38 25.26 6.80 -8.51
CA LEU A 38 24.19 5.79 -8.51
C LEU A 38 23.82 5.37 -7.08
N ILE A 39 24.81 5.08 -6.24
CA ILE A 39 24.56 4.71 -4.84
C ILE A 39 23.91 5.88 -4.09
N PHE A 40 24.41 7.11 -4.29
CA PHE A 40 23.85 8.31 -3.67
C PHE A 40 22.40 8.55 -4.10
N SER A 41 22.12 8.48 -5.40
CA SER A 41 20.78 8.62 -5.97
C SER A 41 19.83 7.55 -5.40
N CYS A 42 20.28 6.29 -5.35
CA CYS A 42 19.51 5.19 -4.78
C CYS A 42 19.19 5.41 -3.30
N LEU A 43 20.16 5.87 -2.49
CA LEU A 43 19.93 6.19 -1.08
C LEU A 43 18.97 7.38 -0.89
N MET A 44 19.05 8.38 -1.77
CA MET A 44 18.11 9.51 -1.78
C MET A 44 16.69 9.05 -2.14
N VAL A 45 16.54 8.15 -3.09
CA VAL A 45 15.25 7.56 -3.49
C VAL A 45 14.68 6.68 -2.37
N MET A 46 15.48 5.80 -1.78
CA MET A 46 15.05 4.98 -0.63
C MET A 46 14.60 5.86 0.54
N ARG A 47 15.30 6.98 0.78
CA ARG A 47 14.93 7.94 1.83
C ARG A 47 13.71 8.77 1.46
N SER A 48 13.54 9.18 0.21
CA SER A 48 12.37 9.95 -0.23
C SER A 48 11.11 9.10 -0.14
N ILE A 49 11.20 7.82 -0.50
CA ILE A 49 10.12 6.84 -0.36
C ILE A 49 9.81 6.59 1.13
N LYS A 50 10.83 6.35 1.96
CA LYS A 50 10.63 6.14 3.41
C LYS A 50 10.00 7.36 4.10
N ARG A 51 10.28 8.57 3.59
CA ARG A 51 9.67 9.83 4.06
C ARG A 51 8.27 10.08 3.49
N ALA A 52 7.93 9.49 2.35
CA ALA A 52 6.58 9.52 1.78
C ALA A 52 5.65 8.50 2.46
N TYR A 53 6.18 7.36 2.89
CA TYR A 53 5.45 6.41 3.73
C TYR A 53 5.28 6.89 5.19
N ASP A 54 6.14 7.79 5.66
CA ASP A 54 6.02 8.49 6.96
C ASP A 54 4.84 9.50 7.00
N LEU A 55 4.00 9.55 5.95
CA LEU A 55 2.79 10.37 5.88
C LEU A 55 1.50 9.55 6.08
N ALA A 56 1.59 8.27 6.45
CA ALA A 56 0.46 7.49 6.93
C ALA A 56 0.44 7.48 8.47
N ASP A 57 0.45 8.67 9.10
CA ASP A 57 0.49 8.84 10.56
C ASP A 57 -0.92 8.92 11.19
N ASP A 58 -1.95 8.48 10.46
CA ASP A 58 -3.34 8.34 10.94
C ASP A 58 -3.78 6.86 11.06
N ILE A 59 -2.84 5.93 11.22
CA ILE A 59 -3.16 4.54 11.62
C ILE A 59 -2.92 4.43 13.12
N ASP A 60 -4.01 4.44 13.89
CA ASP A 60 -4.01 4.20 15.33
C ASP A 60 -3.37 2.82 15.62
N PRO A 61 -2.20 2.75 16.31
CA PRO A 61 -1.50 1.50 16.58
C PRO A 61 -2.28 0.54 17.49
N ASP A 62 -3.37 1.00 18.14
CA ASP A 62 -4.28 0.15 18.91
C ASP A 62 -5.30 -0.61 18.03
N THR A 63 -5.41 -0.29 16.73
CA THR A 63 -6.24 -1.03 15.75
C THR A 63 -5.44 -1.92 14.79
N LEU A 64 -4.11 -1.85 14.84
CA LEU A 64 -3.26 -2.68 13.99
C LEU A 64 -3.08 -4.05 14.64
N ASP A 65 -4.03 -4.94 14.37
CA ASP A 65 -3.86 -6.35 14.72
C ASP A 65 -2.56 -6.85 14.06
N LYS A 66 -1.62 -7.25 14.91
CA LYS A 66 -0.30 -7.73 14.52
C LYS A 66 -0.52 -8.88 13.55
N VAL A 67 -0.17 -8.71 12.27
CA VAL A 67 -0.11 -9.82 11.32
C VAL A 67 0.96 -10.78 11.84
N THR A 68 0.48 -11.79 12.55
CA THR A 68 1.27 -12.89 13.09
C THR A 68 1.96 -13.54 11.91
N SER A 69 3.28 -13.55 11.97
CA SER A 69 4.13 -14.35 11.10
C SER A 69 3.56 -15.76 11.00
N LEU A 70 3.50 -16.26 9.77
CA LEU A 70 3.14 -17.62 9.38
C LEU A 70 3.91 -18.68 10.20
N THR A 71 3.46 -18.95 11.41
CA THR A 71 3.82 -20.07 12.29
C THR A 71 2.99 -19.87 13.54
N ASP A 72 1.83 -20.49 13.58
CA ASP A 72 1.50 -21.42 14.66
C ASP A 72 0.12 -22.01 14.39
N ASP A 73 0.18 -23.32 14.22
CA ASP A 73 -0.90 -24.26 14.06
C ASP A 73 -1.77 -24.29 15.34
N TYR A 74 -3.03 -24.70 15.18
CA TYR A 74 -4.05 -24.94 16.20
C TYR A 74 -4.89 -23.76 16.74
N ALA A 75 -6.20 -23.92 16.49
CA ALA A 75 -7.36 -23.35 17.19
C ALA A 75 -7.99 -22.04 16.67
N ILE A 76 -8.42 -22.00 15.40
CA ILE A 76 -9.49 -21.06 14.97
C ILE A 76 -10.48 -21.81 14.08
N GLY A 77 -11.49 -22.43 14.71
CA GLY A 77 -12.42 -23.36 14.07
C GLY A 77 -13.73 -22.77 13.53
N ASP A 78 -14.08 -21.52 13.83
CA ASP A 78 -15.39 -20.98 13.38
C ASP A 78 -15.38 -19.51 12.90
N GLU A 79 -14.59 -18.61 13.49
CA GLU A 79 -14.61 -17.19 13.06
C GLU A 79 -13.92 -16.94 11.70
N LYS A 80 -12.86 -17.70 11.39
CA LYS A 80 -12.10 -17.51 10.15
C LYS A 80 -12.91 -17.80 8.89
N ARG A 81 -13.87 -18.74 8.95
CA ARG A 81 -14.67 -19.17 7.78
C ARG A 81 -15.65 -18.10 7.29
N ASN A 82 -16.22 -17.30 8.20
CA ASN A 82 -17.10 -16.18 7.83
C ASN A 82 -16.32 -14.92 7.44
N HIS A 83 -15.13 -14.71 8.01
CA HIS A 83 -14.30 -13.58 7.61
C HIS A 83 -13.78 -13.74 6.18
N ASP A 84 -13.41 -14.96 5.79
CA ASP A 84 -13.01 -15.30 4.43
C ASP A 84 -14.18 -15.11 3.43
N SER A 85 -15.42 -15.47 3.80
CA SER A 85 -16.57 -15.32 2.87
C SER A 85 -16.95 -13.87 2.56
N ASN A 86 -16.88 -12.99 3.56
CA ASN A 86 -17.17 -11.56 3.36
C ASN A 86 -16.04 -10.87 2.58
N LEU A 87 -14.79 -11.26 2.83
CA LEU A 87 -13.64 -10.78 2.08
C LEU A 87 -13.71 -11.23 0.62
N ASP A 88 -14.00 -12.50 0.36
CA ASP A 88 -14.18 -13.05 -0.99
C ASP A 88 -15.34 -12.39 -1.73
N SER A 89 -16.46 -12.12 -1.03
CA SER A 89 -17.59 -11.39 -1.60
C SER A 89 -17.20 -9.97 -2.02
N TYR A 90 -16.48 -9.24 -1.17
CA TYR A 90 -16.00 -7.90 -1.49
C TYR A 90 -14.98 -7.90 -2.64
N LEU A 91 -14.06 -8.87 -2.66
CA LEU A 91 -13.09 -9.05 -3.74
C LEU A 91 -13.79 -9.30 -5.08
N ASN A 92 -14.77 -10.20 -5.11
CA ASN A 92 -15.57 -10.47 -6.31
C ASN A 92 -16.32 -9.21 -6.77
N LEU A 93 -16.91 -8.45 -5.85
CA LEU A 93 -17.61 -7.20 -6.16
C LEU A 93 -16.66 -6.16 -6.79
N LEU A 94 -15.46 -6.02 -6.24
CA LEU A 94 -14.44 -5.12 -6.77
C LEU A 94 -14.02 -5.51 -8.19
N ILE A 95 -13.72 -6.80 -8.41
CA ILE A 95 -13.29 -7.34 -9.70
C ILE A 95 -14.40 -7.15 -10.76
N GLU A 96 -15.63 -7.52 -10.44
CA GLU A 96 -16.76 -7.41 -11.36
C GLU A 96 -17.02 -5.94 -11.74
N THR A 97 -16.96 -5.04 -10.75
CA THR A 97 -17.19 -3.61 -10.99
C THR A 97 -16.07 -2.97 -11.81
N ASP A 98 -14.81 -3.37 -11.58
CA ASP A 98 -13.65 -2.95 -12.38
C ASP A 98 -13.77 -3.46 -13.82
N GLU A 99 -14.11 -4.74 -14.01
CA GLU A 99 -14.28 -5.35 -15.33
C GLU A 99 -15.41 -4.68 -16.13
N GLU A 100 -16.56 -4.40 -15.49
CA GLU A 100 -17.65 -3.66 -16.10
C GLU A 100 -17.28 -2.22 -16.44
N LEU A 101 -16.47 -1.55 -15.61
CA LEU A 101 -15.98 -0.21 -15.90
C LEU A 101 -15.02 -0.22 -17.10
N SER A 102 -14.15 -1.23 -17.14
CA SER A 102 -13.10 -1.40 -18.14
C SER A 102 -13.67 -1.69 -19.54
N LYS A 103 -14.86 -2.29 -19.61
CA LYS A 103 -15.59 -2.53 -20.87
C LYS A 103 -16.08 -1.26 -21.56
N ASP A 104 -16.17 -0.14 -20.86
CA ASP A 104 -16.63 1.14 -21.44
C ASP A 104 -15.45 1.89 -22.09
N PRO A 105 -15.41 2.01 -23.43
CA PRO A 105 -14.30 2.65 -24.15
C PRO A 105 -14.23 4.17 -23.91
N THR A 106 -15.25 4.77 -23.32
CA THR A 106 -15.28 6.20 -22.98
C THR A 106 -14.57 6.51 -21.66
N ILE A 107 -14.16 5.47 -20.93
CA ILE A 107 -13.58 5.60 -19.60
C ILE A 107 -12.08 5.33 -19.67
N ASP A 108 -11.31 6.37 -19.35
CA ASP A 108 -9.87 6.22 -19.18
C ASP A 108 -9.55 5.60 -17.80
N GLN A 109 -9.11 4.35 -17.81
CA GLN A 109 -8.69 3.62 -16.61
C GLN A 109 -7.45 4.24 -15.94
N LYS A 110 -6.62 4.98 -16.70
CA LYS A 110 -5.41 5.62 -16.15
C LYS A 110 -5.70 6.99 -15.53
N SER A 111 -6.90 7.52 -15.70
CA SER A 111 -7.29 8.80 -15.12
C SER A 111 -7.56 8.69 -13.63
N PHE A 112 -7.21 9.73 -12.87
CA PHE A 112 -7.57 9.87 -11.46
C PHE A 112 -9.08 9.73 -11.20
N SER A 113 -9.91 10.11 -12.17
CA SER A 113 -11.38 10.00 -12.08
C SER A 113 -11.91 8.56 -12.11
N TYR A 114 -11.09 7.58 -12.53
CA TYR A 114 -11.49 6.18 -12.60
C TYR A 114 -11.83 5.61 -11.22
N ASN A 115 -10.94 5.80 -10.24
CA ASN A 115 -11.13 5.31 -8.88
C ASN A 115 -12.36 5.93 -8.19
N VAL A 116 -12.62 7.22 -8.44
CA VAL A 116 -13.84 7.89 -7.94
C VAL A 116 -15.09 7.23 -8.50
N ARG A 117 -15.08 6.89 -9.80
CA ARG A 117 -16.21 6.25 -10.48
C ARG A 117 -16.39 4.80 -10.03
N LEU A 118 -15.29 4.07 -9.82
CA LEU A 118 -15.27 2.70 -9.29
C LEU A 118 -15.87 2.65 -7.89
N ASN A 119 -15.37 3.49 -6.98
CA ASN A 119 -15.86 3.57 -5.60
C ASN A 119 -17.35 3.91 -5.53
N ARG A 120 -17.82 4.82 -6.40
CA ARG A 120 -19.24 5.16 -6.48
C ARG A 120 -20.10 3.94 -6.85
N ARG A 121 -19.71 3.18 -7.89
CA ARG A 121 -20.47 1.98 -8.30
C ARG A 121 -20.47 0.90 -7.22
N ILE A 122 -19.33 0.71 -6.55
CA ILE A 122 -19.20 -0.27 -5.45
C ILE A 122 -20.16 0.11 -4.31
N ALA A 123 -20.21 1.39 -3.92
CA ALA A 123 -21.14 1.87 -2.91
C ALA A 123 -22.61 1.64 -3.31
N GLU A 124 -23.00 1.99 -4.55
CA GLU A 124 -24.35 1.76 -5.06
C GLU A 124 -24.74 0.26 -5.03
N ARG A 125 -23.80 -0.64 -5.37
CA ARG A 125 -24.03 -2.09 -5.31
C ARG A 125 -24.15 -2.60 -3.87
N LEU A 126 -23.30 -2.14 -2.95
CA LEU A 126 -23.39 -2.46 -1.52
C LEU A 126 -24.73 -2.05 -0.92
N GLU A 127 -25.20 -0.84 -1.20
CA GLU A 127 -26.52 -0.35 -0.77
C GLU A 127 -27.65 -1.23 -1.33
N SER A 128 -27.52 -1.70 -2.58
CA SER A 128 -28.51 -2.58 -3.20
C SER A 128 -28.56 -3.98 -2.56
N ILE A 129 -27.42 -4.50 -2.12
CA ILE A 129 -27.31 -5.79 -1.42
C ILE A 129 -27.97 -5.68 -0.04
N GLN A 130 -27.64 -4.62 0.71
CA GLN A 130 -28.24 -4.36 2.02
C GLN A 130 -29.75 -4.22 1.96
N ARG A 131 -30.28 -3.50 0.95
CA ARG A 131 -31.73 -3.36 0.77
C ARG A 131 -32.41 -4.70 0.51
N LYS A 132 -31.82 -5.55 -0.35
CA LYS A 132 -32.36 -6.89 -0.64
C LYS A 132 -32.35 -7.81 0.57
N GLU A 133 -31.32 -7.72 1.42
CA GLU A 133 -31.27 -8.47 2.67
C GLU A 133 -32.39 -8.03 3.62
N GLN A 134 -32.64 -6.72 3.75
CA GLN A 134 -33.74 -6.20 4.59
C GLN A 134 -35.13 -6.63 4.08
N GLU A 135 -35.37 -6.54 2.77
CA GLU A 135 -36.63 -6.98 2.14
C GLU A 135 -36.86 -8.50 2.27
N HIS A 136 -35.80 -9.31 2.29
CA HIS A 136 -35.91 -10.76 2.49
C HIS A 136 -36.29 -11.09 3.95
N VAL A 137 -35.74 -10.37 4.92
CA VAL A 137 -36.05 -10.57 6.35
C VAL A 137 -37.49 -10.14 6.67
N GLU A 138 -38.00 -9.10 6.02
CA GLU A 138 -39.38 -8.64 6.23
C GLU A 138 -40.42 -9.62 5.66
N ASN A 139 -40.16 -10.21 4.50
CA ASN A 139 -41.04 -11.21 3.87
C ASN A 139 -41.05 -12.59 4.55
N THR A 140 -40.05 -12.89 5.39
CA THR A 140 -39.99 -14.17 6.12
C THR A 140 -40.66 -14.13 7.50
N ASN A 141 -41.02 -12.92 7.97
CA ASN A 141 -41.65 -12.70 9.28
C ASN A 141 -43.16 -12.39 9.20
N ASN A 142 -43.75 -12.44 8.00
CA ASN A 142 -45.19 -12.37 7.73
C ASN A 142 -45.73 -13.71 7.23
#